data_AF-A0A9P8BKB9-F1
#
_entry.id   AF-A0A9P8BKB9-F1
#
_cell.length_a   1.000
_cell.length_b   1.000
_cell.length_c   1.000
_cell.angle_alpha   90.00
_cell.angle_beta   90.00
_cell.angle_gamma   90.00
#
_symmetry.space_group_name_H-M   'P 1'
#
loop_
_entity.id
_entity.type
_entity.pdbx_description
1 polymer ?
#
loop_
_entity_poly.entity_id
_entity_poly.type
_entity_poly.pdbx_seq_one_letter_code
_entity_poly.pdbx_strand_id
1 'polypeptide(L)'
;MERQRMQLTADRRSEILRRHAEWERQVKEMSDARLEAFPEILGRLRVEESSDLVNAKHADAMTRDADKALKNMEAFVRKLISGSEDGRTTHEEKVVLLENVVSKVKQRFEDGASVMTGQVVAWLENAQRKELDEIERLVMDVRDLGTTAQGDLGLGYAWLDDVTIQDWARYHGLLDAATDLQAKLTNLASGSDPASPKNVLSEAMRDLQLDLETVVLRFRSDLSAVHQRGLEAIHRGNLSGANPHHTTITSGEPTMSILPINDGPADQVVDPQSVVLGKSREQVEEAVAWEMANEARAHAEL
;
A
#
# COMPACT_ATOMS: atom_id res chain seq x y z
N MET A 1 26.51 55.75 -38.20
CA MET A 1 25.54 54.66 -38.42
C MET A 1 25.93 53.41 -37.63
N GLU A 2 27.06 52.75 -37.89
CA GLU A 2 27.45 51.52 -37.16
C GLU A 2 27.68 51.74 -35.65
N ARG A 3 28.41 52.79 -35.26
CA ARG A 3 28.61 53.12 -33.83
C ARG A 3 27.30 53.38 -33.07
N GLN A 4 26.32 54.00 -33.73
CA GLN A 4 25.00 54.25 -33.12
C GLN A 4 24.20 52.96 -32.97
N ARG A 5 24.28 52.03 -33.93
CA ARG A 5 23.66 50.70 -33.80
C ARG A 5 24.29 49.90 -32.66
N MET A 6 25.61 49.84 -32.59
CA MET A 6 26.32 49.15 -31.50
C MET A 6 25.95 49.70 -30.13
N GLN A 7 25.81 51.03 -30.01
CA GLN A 7 25.42 51.66 -28.75
C GLN A 7 23.97 51.36 -28.36
N LEU A 8 23.03 51.40 -29.32
CA LEU A 8 21.64 51.02 -29.07
C LEU A 8 21.50 49.54 -28.66
N THR A 9 22.27 48.64 -29.29
CA THR A 9 22.31 47.21 -28.91
C THR A 9 22.88 47.04 -27.51
N ALA A 10 23.97 47.74 -27.18
CA ALA A 10 24.56 47.71 -25.83
C ALA A 10 23.59 48.22 -24.75
N ASP A 11 22.87 49.31 -25.02
CA ASP A 11 21.90 49.88 -24.09
C ASP A 11 20.74 48.89 -23.85
N ARG A 12 20.17 48.31 -24.92
CA ARG A 12 19.13 47.28 -24.84
C ARG A 12 19.61 46.05 -24.07
N ARG A 13 20.84 45.60 -24.34
CA ARG A 13 21.46 44.47 -23.65
C ARG A 13 21.56 44.75 -22.16
N SER A 14 22.03 45.94 -21.78
CA SER A 14 22.15 46.31 -20.37
C SER A 14 20.80 46.29 -19.64
N GLU A 15 19.73 46.76 -20.29
CA GLU A 15 18.39 46.76 -19.73
C GLU A 15 17.84 45.34 -19.55
N ILE A 16 18.00 44.48 -20.55
CA ILE A 16 17.55 43.08 -20.51
C ILE A 16 18.33 42.31 -19.44
N LEU A 17 19.65 42.48 -19.35
CA LEU A 17 20.47 41.84 -18.32
C LEU A 17 20.08 42.29 -16.92
N ARG A 18 19.75 43.57 -16.73
CA ARG A 18 19.26 44.10 -15.46
C ARG A 18 17.94 43.44 -15.05
N ARG A 19 16.97 43.35 -15.97
CA ARG A 19 15.69 42.67 -15.70
C ARG A 19 15.88 41.18 -15.45
N HIS A 20 16.77 40.53 -16.20
CA HIS A 20 17.08 39.12 -16.02
C HIS A 20 17.65 38.84 -14.63
N ALA A 21 18.62 39.64 -14.18
CA ALA A 21 19.20 39.49 -12.84
C ALA A 21 18.15 39.69 -11.73
N GLU A 22 17.19 40.60 -11.94
CA GLU A 22 16.07 40.80 -11.02
C GLU A 22 15.18 39.55 -10.94
N TRP A 23 14.81 38.97 -12.09
CA TRP A 23 14.03 37.74 -12.14
C TRP A 23 14.75 36.54 -11.55
N GLU A 24 16.04 36.36 -11.86
CA GLU A 24 16.87 35.30 -11.25
C GLU A 24 16.88 35.41 -9.73
N ARG A 25 17.00 36.63 -9.19
CA ARG A 25 16.92 36.87 -7.75
C ARG A 25 15.56 36.47 -7.19
N GLN A 26 14.47 36.94 -7.78
CA GLN A 26 13.11 36.67 -7.28
C GLN A 26 12.76 35.18 -7.31
N VAL A 27 13.11 34.48 -8.40
CA VAL A 27 12.92 33.03 -8.52
C VAL A 27 13.69 32.29 -7.44
N LYS A 28 14.95 32.71 -7.21
CA LYS A 28 15.78 32.11 -6.16
C LYS A 28 15.23 32.36 -4.76
N GLU A 29 14.89 33.61 -4.44
CA GLU A 29 14.32 33.98 -3.13
C GLU A 29 13.03 33.22 -2.85
N MET A 30 12.16 33.06 -3.85
CA MET A 30 10.94 32.27 -3.71
C MET A 30 11.25 30.79 -3.48
N SER A 31 12.18 30.22 -4.26
CA SER A 31 12.62 28.82 -4.13
C SER A 31 13.19 28.54 -2.73
N ASP A 32 14.10 29.40 -2.26
CA ASP A 32 14.72 29.28 -0.95
C ASP A 32 13.67 29.43 0.18
N ALA A 33 12.73 30.38 0.06
CA ALA A 33 11.64 30.54 1.02
C ALA A 33 10.69 29.33 1.07
N ARG A 34 10.40 28.69 -0.08
CA ARG A 34 9.60 27.44 -0.10
C ARG A 34 10.35 26.30 0.54
N LEU A 35 11.64 26.19 0.26
CA LEU A 35 12.50 25.16 0.85
C LEU A 35 12.59 25.29 2.37
N GLU A 36 12.70 26.50 2.90
CA GLU A 36 12.76 26.77 4.34
C GLU A 36 11.43 26.47 5.05
N ALA A 37 10.30 26.77 4.41
CA ALA A 37 8.97 26.54 4.99
C ALA A 37 8.52 25.07 4.95
N PHE A 38 9.05 24.28 4.01
CA PHE A 38 8.57 22.92 3.75
C PHE A 38 8.68 21.95 4.94
N PRO A 39 9.77 21.92 5.74
CA PRO A 39 9.86 21.01 6.89
C PRO A 39 8.73 21.18 7.91
N GLU A 40 8.27 22.42 8.15
CA GLU A 40 7.14 22.67 9.05
C GLU A 40 5.83 22.16 8.45
N ILE A 41 5.61 22.41 7.16
CA ILE A 41 4.42 21.93 6.43
C ILE A 41 4.37 20.40 6.45
N LEU A 42 5.49 19.75 6.12
CA LEU A 42 5.64 18.30 6.10
C LEU A 42 5.42 17.70 7.50
N GLY A 43 5.99 18.33 8.53
CA GLY A 43 5.79 17.91 9.92
C GLY A 43 4.32 17.95 10.33
N ARG A 44 3.60 19.03 9.99
CA ARG A 44 2.17 19.18 10.26
C ARG A 44 1.34 18.12 9.54
N LEU A 45 1.58 17.90 8.24
CA LEU A 45 0.89 16.86 7.46
C LEU A 45 1.08 15.48 8.11
N ARG A 46 2.32 15.12 8.46
CA ARG A 46 2.61 13.82 9.09
C ARG A 46 1.96 13.64 10.45
N VAL A 47 1.87 14.70 11.26
CA VAL A 47 1.19 14.66 12.57
C VAL A 47 -0.32 14.49 12.40
N GLU A 48 -0.93 15.21 11.46
CA GLU A 48 -2.35 15.10 11.13
C GLU A 48 -2.70 13.68 10.69
N GLU A 49 -1.97 13.15 9.69
CA GLU A 49 -2.15 11.79 9.22
C GLU A 49 -1.90 10.77 10.35
N SER A 50 -0.80 10.90 11.10
CA SER A 50 -0.53 9.99 12.22
C SER A 50 -1.67 9.96 13.25
N SER A 51 -2.31 11.10 13.52
CA SER A 51 -3.47 11.18 14.42
C SER A 51 -4.67 10.43 13.82
N ASP A 52 -4.95 10.63 12.55
CA ASP A 52 -6.05 9.96 11.85
C ASP A 52 -5.89 8.43 11.82
N LEU A 53 -4.67 7.95 11.60
CA LEU A 53 -4.34 6.52 11.66
C LEU A 53 -4.66 5.92 13.04
N VAL A 54 -4.24 6.60 14.10
CA VAL A 54 -4.48 6.15 15.49
C VAL A 54 -5.98 6.18 15.80
N ASN A 55 -6.69 7.21 15.34
CA ASN A 55 -8.13 7.35 15.55
C ASN A 55 -8.96 6.31 14.80
N ALA A 56 -8.45 5.76 13.69
CA ALA A 56 -9.12 4.72 12.92
C ALA A 56 -9.21 3.37 13.66
N LYS A 57 -8.38 3.15 14.70
CA LYS A 57 -8.45 1.98 15.60
C LYS A 57 -8.49 0.63 14.87
N HIS A 58 -7.71 0.50 13.80
CA HIS A 58 -7.66 -0.71 12.97
C HIS A 58 -7.35 -1.98 13.78
N ALA A 59 -6.40 -1.90 14.72
CA ALA A 59 -6.06 -3.02 15.61
C ALA A 59 -7.21 -3.43 16.55
N ASP A 60 -7.94 -2.46 17.12
CA ASP A 60 -9.11 -2.74 17.97
C ASP A 60 -10.23 -3.42 17.18
N ALA A 61 -10.47 -2.97 15.95
CA ALA A 61 -11.46 -3.57 15.07
C ALA A 61 -11.11 -5.03 14.77
N MET A 62 -9.86 -5.30 14.40
CA MET A 62 -9.37 -6.65 14.14
C MET A 62 -9.41 -7.54 15.39
N THR A 63 -9.10 -6.99 16.57
CA THR A 63 -9.23 -7.70 17.86
C THR A 63 -10.67 -8.11 18.13
N ARG A 64 -11.64 -7.23 17.88
CA ARG A 64 -13.06 -7.56 18.05
C ARG A 64 -13.51 -8.65 17.09
N ASP A 65 -13.04 -8.61 15.85
CA ASP A 65 -13.35 -9.63 14.85
C ASP A 65 -12.73 -10.98 15.21
N ALA A 66 -11.48 -10.99 15.70
CA ALA A 66 -10.83 -12.18 16.27
C ALA A 66 -11.65 -12.77 17.43
N ASP A 67 -12.00 -11.95 18.42
CA ASP A 67 -12.77 -12.38 19.60
C ASP A 67 -14.13 -12.96 19.22
N LYS A 68 -14.82 -12.33 18.25
CA LYS A 68 -16.12 -12.79 17.76
C LYS A 68 -15.99 -14.14 17.04
N ALA A 69 -14.96 -14.30 16.20
CA ALA A 69 -14.67 -15.55 15.52
C ALA A 69 -14.36 -16.68 16.51
N LEU A 70 -13.54 -16.41 17.54
CA LEU A 70 -13.23 -17.37 18.60
C LEU A 70 -14.47 -17.76 19.42
N LYS A 71 -15.31 -16.80 19.82
CA LYS A 71 -16.57 -17.08 20.53
C LYS A 71 -17.51 -17.97 19.70
N ASN A 72 -17.63 -17.69 18.41
CA ASN A 72 -18.43 -18.51 17.50
C ASN A 72 -17.86 -19.93 17.37
N MET A 73 -16.54 -20.07 17.31
CA MET A 73 -15.86 -21.36 17.29
C MET A 73 -16.10 -22.15 18.59
N GLU A 74 -15.97 -21.53 19.75
CA GLU A 74 -16.23 -22.18 21.04
C GLU A 74 -17.70 -22.59 21.20
N ALA A 75 -18.64 -21.77 20.70
CA ALA A 75 -20.06 -22.13 20.67
C ALA A 75 -20.32 -23.33 19.75
N PHE A 76 -19.66 -23.38 18.59
CA PHE A 76 -19.72 -24.52 17.69
C PHE A 76 -19.18 -25.80 18.34
N VAL A 77 -17.99 -25.74 18.95
CA VAL A 77 -17.40 -26.87 19.68
C VAL A 77 -18.34 -27.36 20.79
N ARG A 78 -18.91 -26.45 21.60
CA ARG A 78 -19.89 -26.81 22.64
C ARG A 78 -21.11 -27.52 22.07
N LYS A 79 -21.66 -27.02 20.95
CA LYS A 79 -22.81 -27.65 20.27
C LYS A 79 -22.48 -29.03 19.71
N LEU A 80 -21.25 -29.19 19.20
CA LEU A 80 -20.76 -30.45 18.63
C LEU A 80 -20.56 -31.52 19.71
N ILE A 81 -20.17 -31.09 20.91
CA ILE A 81 -20.08 -31.94 22.10
C ILE A 81 -21.49 -32.27 22.64
N SER A 82 -22.36 -31.27 22.85
CA SER A 82 -23.69 -31.49 23.46
C SER A 82 -24.66 -32.22 22.54
N GLY A 83 -24.52 -32.07 21.22
CA GLY A 83 -25.29 -32.83 20.23
C GLY A 83 -24.88 -34.30 20.11
N SER A 84 -23.94 -34.79 20.93
CA SER A 84 -23.51 -36.19 20.90
C SER A 84 -24.48 -37.17 21.55
N GLU A 85 -25.53 -36.70 22.24
CA GLU A 85 -26.51 -37.58 22.89
C GLU A 85 -27.43 -38.29 21.89
N ASP A 86 -27.61 -37.76 20.67
CA ASP A 86 -28.57 -38.29 19.68
C ASP A 86 -28.01 -39.41 18.78
N GLY A 87 -26.77 -39.89 18.98
CA GLY A 87 -26.19 -41.04 18.26
C GLY A 87 -26.05 -40.90 16.73
N ARG A 88 -26.36 -39.73 16.16
CA ARG A 88 -26.53 -39.50 14.72
C ARG A 88 -25.28 -39.11 13.94
N THR A 89 -24.15 -38.85 14.60
CA THR A 89 -22.90 -38.41 13.96
C THR A 89 -21.73 -39.20 14.51
N THR A 90 -20.95 -39.82 13.61
CA THR A 90 -19.79 -40.64 13.99
C THR A 90 -18.66 -39.77 14.54
N HIS A 91 -17.71 -40.38 15.25
CA HIS A 91 -16.55 -39.69 15.78
C HIS A 91 -15.68 -39.11 14.64
N GLU A 92 -15.44 -39.87 13.56
CA GLU A 92 -14.69 -39.36 12.41
C GLU A 92 -15.40 -38.15 11.76
N GLU A 93 -16.72 -38.21 11.57
CA GLU A 93 -17.48 -37.09 11.01
C GLU A 93 -17.35 -35.81 11.86
N LYS A 94 -17.33 -35.96 13.19
CA LYS A 94 -17.15 -34.83 14.13
C LYS A 94 -15.78 -34.19 14.02
N VAL A 95 -14.73 -35.00 13.88
CA VAL A 95 -13.36 -34.50 13.67
C VAL A 95 -13.27 -33.76 12.33
N VAL A 96 -13.79 -34.35 11.25
CA VAL A 96 -13.80 -33.72 9.91
C VAL A 96 -14.61 -32.41 9.93
N LEU A 97 -15.75 -32.37 10.60
CA LEU A 97 -16.54 -31.14 10.76
C LEU A 97 -15.77 -30.06 11.53
N LEU A 98 -15.08 -30.45 12.61
CA LEU A 98 -14.27 -29.53 13.40
C LEU A 98 -13.12 -28.94 12.57
N GLU A 99 -12.36 -29.77 11.87
CA GLU A 99 -11.26 -29.33 11.00
C GLU A 99 -11.75 -28.40 9.89
N ASN A 100 -12.87 -28.74 9.25
CA ASN A 100 -13.49 -27.90 8.23
C ASN A 100 -13.90 -26.52 8.77
N VAL A 101 -14.47 -26.46 9.97
CA VAL A 101 -14.85 -25.17 10.57
C VAL A 101 -13.61 -24.38 11.01
N VAL A 102 -12.61 -25.02 11.61
CA VAL A 102 -11.34 -24.35 11.97
C VAL A 102 -10.67 -23.76 10.73
N SER A 103 -10.59 -24.54 9.65
CA SER A 103 -10.03 -24.09 8.37
C SER A 103 -10.80 -22.88 7.82
N LYS A 104 -12.14 -22.94 7.80
CA LYS A 104 -12.98 -21.82 7.36
C LYS A 104 -12.84 -20.58 8.26
N VAL A 105 -12.79 -20.74 9.57
CA VAL A 105 -12.62 -19.63 10.52
C VAL A 105 -11.24 -18.99 10.35
N LYS A 106 -10.20 -19.80 10.19
CA LYS A 106 -8.84 -19.32 9.88
C LYS A 106 -8.83 -18.53 8.57
N GLN A 107 -9.35 -19.10 7.49
CA GLN A 107 -9.39 -18.44 6.19
C GLN A 107 -10.16 -17.12 6.24
N ARG A 108 -11.35 -17.10 6.87
CA ARG A 108 -12.14 -15.86 7.02
C ARG A 108 -11.42 -14.78 7.80
N PHE A 109 -10.66 -15.16 8.82
CA PHE A 109 -9.84 -14.21 9.57
C PHE A 109 -8.66 -13.70 8.74
N GLU A 110 -7.99 -14.57 7.99
CA GLU A 110 -6.89 -14.19 7.09
C GLU A 110 -7.37 -13.26 5.96
N ASP A 111 -8.56 -13.51 5.40
CA ASP A 111 -9.20 -12.62 4.42
C ASP A 111 -9.48 -11.24 5.05
N GLY A 112 -10.03 -11.20 6.28
CA GLY A 112 -10.27 -9.95 7.01
C GLY A 112 -9.00 -9.18 7.33
N ALA A 113 -7.93 -9.88 7.73
CA ALA A 113 -6.61 -9.31 7.96
C ALA A 113 -6.02 -8.69 6.69
N SER A 114 -6.20 -9.36 5.54
CA SER A 114 -5.78 -8.87 4.23
C SER A 114 -6.51 -7.58 3.85
N VAL A 115 -7.84 -7.53 4.05
CA VAL A 115 -8.64 -6.31 3.83
C VAL A 115 -8.16 -5.16 4.71
N MET A 116 -7.92 -5.41 6.01
CA MET A 116 -7.41 -4.39 6.93
C MET A 116 -6.03 -3.88 6.51
N THR A 117 -5.14 -4.79 6.10
CA THR A 117 -3.80 -4.43 5.59
C THR A 117 -3.93 -3.57 4.33
N GLY A 118 -4.84 -3.92 3.42
CA GLY A 118 -5.13 -3.11 2.24
C GLY A 118 -5.63 -1.70 2.56
N GLN A 119 -6.47 -1.54 3.60
CA GLN A 119 -6.90 -0.23 4.07
C GLN A 119 -5.73 0.61 4.60
N VAL A 120 -4.84 0.00 5.38
CA VAL A 120 -3.65 0.67 5.93
C VAL A 120 -2.67 1.07 4.82
N VAL A 121 -2.47 0.23 3.80
CA VAL A 121 -1.65 0.57 2.62
C VAL A 121 -2.27 1.71 1.83
N ALA A 122 -3.57 1.64 1.51
CA ALA A 122 -4.26 2.71 0.81
C ALA A 122 -4.22 4.03 1.58
N TRP A 123 -4.28 3.95 2.91
CA TRP A 123 -4.13 5.10 3.77
C TRP A 123 -2.72 5.72 3.67
N LEU A 124 -1.67 4.90 3.72
CA LEU A 124 -0.29 5.37 3.53
C LEU A 124 -0.07 6.00 2.15
N GLU A 125 -0.61 5.39 1.09
CA GLU A 125 -0.55 5.94 -0.27
C GLU A 125 -1.24 7.31 -0.35
N ASN A 126 -2.36 7.49 0.35
CA ASN A 126 -3.05 8.77 0.40
C ASN A 126 -2.27 9.82 1.19
N ALA A 127 -1.65 9.44 2.32
CA ALA A 127 -0.78 10.34 3.09
C ALA A 127 0.42 10.79 2.24
N GLN A 128 1.08 9.86 1.53
CA GLN A 128 2.18 10.17 0.62
C GLN A 128 1.73 11.06 -0.56
N ARG A 129 0.54 10.82 -1.11
CA ARG A 129 -0.03 11.66 -2.17
C ARG A 129 -0.22 13.10 -1.70
N LYS A 130 -0.72 13.32 -0.48
CA LYS A 130 -0.84 14.68 0.09
C LYS A 130 0.52 15.38 0.23
N GLU A 131 1.58 14.64 0.63
CA GLU A 131 2.93 15.19 0.65
C GLU A 131 3.40 15.59 -0.76
N LEU A 132 3.16 14.75 -1.77
CA LEU A 132 3.51 15.03 -3.17
C LEU A 132 2.72 16.19 -3.76
N ASP A 133 1.41 16.27 -3.51
CA ASP A 133 0.54 17.34 -3.98
C ASP A 133 1.02 18.70 -3.44
N GLU A 134 1.48 18.73 -2.17
CA GLU A 134 2.05 19.94 -1.57
C GLU A 134 3.41 20.30 -2.18
N ILE A 135 4.27 19.33 -2.49
CA ILE A 135 5.51 19.57 -3.24
C ILE A 135 5.20 20.16 -4.61
N GLU A 136 4.27 19.55 -5.36
CA GLU A 136 3.87 20.02 -6.68
C GLU A 136 3.34 21.45 -6.62
N ARG A 137 2.50 21.76 -5.62
CA ARG A 137 1.98 23.12 -5.39
C ARG A 137 3.11 24.14 -5.19
N LEU A 138 4.09 23.84 -4.34
CA LEU A 138 5.22 24.73 -4.06
C LEU A 138 6.14 24.91 -5.28
N VAL A 139 6.36 23.84 -6.05
CA VAL A 139 7.15 23.86 -7.27
C VAL A 139 6.44 24.66 -8.37
N MET A 140 5.12 24.52 -8.48
CA MET A 140 4.31 25.23 -9.47
C MET A 140 4.38 26.75 -9.24
N ASP A 141 4.32 27.23 -8.00
CA ASP A 141 4.50 28.66 -7.69
C ASP A 141 5.81 29.23 -8.28
N VAL A 142 6.92 28.50 -8.13
CA VAL A 142 8.24 28.91 -8.64
C VAL A 142 8.31 28.79 -10.15
N ARG A 143 7.71 27.73 -10.72
CA ARG A 143 7.65 27.51 -12.16
C ARG A 143 6.82 28.59 -12.87
N ASP A 144 5.72 29.02 -12.27
CA ASP A 144 4.85 30.08 -12.80
C ASP A 144 5.58 31.42 -12.80
N LEU A 145 6.35 31.71 -11.75
CA LEU A 145 7.22 32.88 -11.70
C LEU A 145 8.31 32.82 -12.78
N GLY A 146 8.97 31.67 -12.94
CA GLY A 146 9.97 31.46 -14.00
C GLY A 146 9.38 31.60 -15.41
N THR A 147 8.16 31.11 -15.63
CA THR A 147 7.43 31.25 -16.90
C THR A 147 7.06 32.71 -17.17
N THR A 148 6.64 33.44 -16.14
CA THR A 148 6.35 34.88 -16.23
C THR A 148 7.61 35.66 -16.58
N ALA A 149 8.73 35.35 -15.94
CA ALA A 149 10.04 35.94 -16.24
C ALA A 149 10.48 35.66 -17.68
N GLN A 150 10.31 34.42 -18.15
CA GLN A 150 10.57 34.05 -19.54
C GLN A 150 9.69 34.85 -20.52
N GLY A 151 8.41 35.04 -20.22
CA GLY A 151 7.51 35.87 -21.01
C GLY A 151 7.97 37.34 -21.10
N ASP A 152 8.43 37.92 -20.00
CA ASP A 152 8.92 39.31 -19.93
C ASP A 152 10.26 39.51 -20.70
N LEU A 153 11.15 38.54 -20.61
CA LEU A 153 12.49 38.60 -21.20
C LEU A 153 12.53 38.14 -22.66
N GLY A 154 11.66 37.21 -23.05
CA GLY A 154 11.72 36.50 -24.33
C GLY A 154 11.65 37.44 -25.53
N LEU A 155 10.76 38.43 -25.50
CA LEU A 155 10.70 39.45 -26.55
C LEU A 155 11.99 40.27 -26.58
N GLY A 156 12.51 40.69 -25.42
CA GLY A 156 13.76 41.45 -25.34
C GLY A 156 14.94 40.72 -25.97
N TYR A 157 15.10 39.44 -25.66
CA TYR A 157 16.14 38.61 -26.27
C TYR A 157 15.92 38.40 -27.77
N ALA A 158 14.68 38.24 -28.25
CA ALA A 158 14.40 38.08 -29.68
C ALA A 158 14.80 39.30 -30.54
N TRP A 159 14.85 40.50 -29.96
CA TRP A 159 15.23 41.76 -30.66
C TRP A 159 16.68 42.20 -30.43
N LEU A 160 17.49 41.39 -29.72
CA LEU A 160 18.93 41.60 -29.58
C LEU A 160 19.65 40.98 -30.79
N ASP A 161 20.48 41.78 -31.46
CA ASP A 161 21.26 41.30 -32.61
C ASP A 161 22.46 40.43 -32.20
N ASP A 162 22.83 40.43 -30.90
CA ASP A 162 24.04 39.82 -30.33
C ASP A 162 23.75 38.82 -29.20
N VAL A 163 22.61 38.12 -29.25
CA VAL A 163 22.28 37.09 -28.25
C VAL A 163 23.32 35.97 -28.26
N THR A 164 23.86 35.66 -27.08
CA THR A 164 24.85 34.60 -26.92
C THR A 164 24.20 33.30 -26.44
N ILE A 165 24.94 32.19 -26.56
CA ILE A 165 24.54 30.89 -25.99
C ILE A 165 24.35 31.00 -24.47
N GLN A 166 25.18 31.81 -23.79
CA GLN A 166 25.07 32.01 -22.34
C GLN A 166 23.78 32.73 -21.95
N ASP A 167 23.32 33.68 -22.76
CA ASP A 167 22.06 34.38 -22.53
C ASP A 167 20.87 33.41 -22.61
N TRP A 168 20.86 32.54 -23.62
CA TRP A 168 19.87 31.48 -23.77
C TRP A 168 19.91 30.46 -22.63
N ALA A 169 21.11 30.05 -22.21
CA ALA A 169 21.26 29.13 -21.08
C ALA A 169 20.70 29.72 -19.80
N ARG A 170 20.99 31.01 -19.49
CA ARG A 170 20.43 31.69 -18.32
C ARG A 170 18.91 31.85 -18.41
N TYR A 171 18.40 32.19 -19.58
CA TYR A 171 16.96 32.33 -19.82
C TYR A 171 16.20 31.02 -19.55
N HIS A 172 16.75 29.88 -20.00
CA HIS A 172 16.17 28.58 -19.68
C HIS A 172 16.41 28.17 -18.22
N GLY A 173 17.55 28.58 -17.64
CA GLY A 173 17.89 28.36 -16.24
C GLY A 173 16.92 28.97 -15.23
N LEU A 174 16.06 29.92 -15.65
CA LEU A 174 14.96 30.42 -14.81
C LEU A 174 13.97 29.32 -14.40
N LEU A 175 13.84 28.25 -15.20
CA LEU A 175 12.99 27.10 -14.87
C LEU A 175 13.75 26.02 -14.10
N ASP A 176 15.08 25.98 -14.21
CA ASP A 176 15.90 25.00 -13.50
C ASP A 176 15.74 25.13 -11.98
N ALA A 177 15.52 26.35 -11.48
CA ALA A 177 15.24 26.60 -10.07
C ALA A 177 14.00 25.84 -9.52
N ALA A 178 12.98 25.64 -10.37
CA ALA A 178 11.79 24.85 -9.99
C ALA A 178 12.11 23.35 -9.97
N THR A 179 12.90 22.87 -10.94
CA THR A 179 13.37 21.47 -11.00
C THR A 179 14.27 21.15 -9.80
N ASP A 180 15.22 22.03 -9.49
CA ASP A 180 16.11 21.92 -8.33
C ASP A 180 15.32 21.92 -7.03
N LEU A 181 14.31 22.80 -6.92
CA LEU A 181 13.42 22.82 -5.77
C LEU A 181 12.67 21.50 -5.63
N GLN A 182 12.08 20.99 -6.71
CA GLN A 182 11.36 19.72 -6.70
C GLN A 182 12.25 18.58 -6.19
N ALA A 183 13.49 18.49 -6.68
CA ALA A 183 14.44 17.47 -6.24
C ALA A 183 14.76 17.61 -4.74
N LYS A 184 15.02 18.83 -4.25
CA LYS A 184 15.31 19.08 -2.83
C LYS A 184 14.11 18.75 -1.93
N LEU A 185 12.91 19.18 -2.30
CA LEU A 185 11.69 18.90 -1.54
C LEU A 185 11.39 17.39 -1.51
N THR A 186 11.59 16.68 -2.62
CA THR A 186 11.45 15.22 -2.69
C THR A 186 12.47 14.51 -1.80
N ASN A 187 13.72 14.98 -1.78
CA ASN A 187 14.74 14.45 -0.88
C ASN A 187 14.38 14.69 0.60
N LEU A 188 13.85 15.87 0.92
CA LEU A 188 13.36 16.19 2.26
C LEU A 188 12.19 15.30 2.67
N ALA A 189 11.23 15.08 1.79
CA ALA A 189 10.07 14.22 2.04
C ALA A 189 10.49 12.75 2.21
N SER A 190 11.36 12.23 1.35
CA SER A 190 11.83 10.84 1.45
C SER A 190 12.69 10.54 2.70
N GLY A 191 13.18 11.57 3.40
CA GLY A 191 14.10 11.39 4.53
C GLY A 191 15.56 11.19 4.11
N SER A 192 15.88 11.43 2.82
CA SER A 192 17.24 11.27 2.29
C SER A 192 18.15 12.45 2.64
N ASP A 193 17.57 13.58 3.07
CA ASP A 193 18.30 14.77 3.49
C ASP A 193 18.49 14.81 5.02
N PRO A 194 19.68 15.17 5.54
CA PRO A 194 19.90 15.29 6.99
C PRO A 194 18.99 16.31 7.70
N ALA A 195 18.46 17.30 6.97
CA ALA A 195 17.52 18.29 7.47
C ALA A 195 16.06 17.80 7.42
N SER A 196 15.80 16.58 6.93
CA SER A 196 14.47 16.00 6.91
C SER A 196 13.86 15.93 8.32
N PRO A 197 12.62 16.40 8.51
CA PRO A 197 11.95 16.30 9.80
C PRO A 197 11.69 14.83 10.14
N LYS A 198 11.70 14.53 11.44
CA LYS A 198 11.40 13.19 11.97
C LYS A 198 10.06 12.69 11.42
N ASN A 199 10.06 11.49 10.86
CA ASN A 199 8.85 10.89 10.29
C ASN A 199 8.00 10.19 11.37
N VAL A 200 7.12 10.96 12.04
CA VAL A 200 6.19 10.44 13.06
C VAL A 200 5.19 9.43 12.48
N LEU A 201 4.84 9.57 11.19
CA LEU A 201 3.94 8.68 10.49
C LEU A 201 4.51 7.27 10.40
N SER A 202 5.80 7.14 10.08
CA SER A 202 6.49 5.85 10.03
C SER A 202 6.54 5.15 11.38
N GLU A 203 6.66 5.90 12.49
CA GLU A 203 6.61 5.34 13.84
C GLU A 203 5.21 4.78 14.14
N ALA A 204 4.16 5.58 13.92
CA ALA A 204 2.79 5.14 14.14
C ALA A 204 2.39 3.93 13.25
N MET A 205 2.87 3.89 12.01
CA MET A 205 2.67 2.76 11.10
C MET A 205 3.36 1.50 11.59
N ARG A 206 4.59 1.62 12.11
CA ARG A 206 5.33 0.49 12.69
C ARG A 206 4.62 -0.05 13.93
N ASP A 207 4.15 0.83 14.80
CA ASP A 207 3.40 0.43 16.00
C ASP A 207 2.10 -0.28 15.61
N LEU A 208 1.37 0.24 14.62
CA LEU A 208 0.17 -0.42 14.10
C LEU A 208 0.47 -1.80 13.50
N GLN A 209 1.57 -1.96 12.75
CA GLN A 209 1.98 -3.25 12.21
C GLN A 209 2.26 -4.27 13.32
N LEU A 210 2.97 -3.87 14.37
CA LEU A 210 3.23 -4.71 15.53
C LEU A 210 1.94 -5.11 16.26
N ASP A 211 1.00 -4.18 16.39
CA ASP A 211 -0.30 -4.46 16.99
C ASP A 211 -1.10 -5.46 16.14
N LEU A 212 -1.17 -5.26 14.82
CA LEU A 212 -1.86 -6.17 13.90
C LEU A 212 -1.23 -7.58 13.91
N GLU A 213 0.09 -7.67 13.87
CA GLU A 213 0.81 -8.96 13.98
C GLU A 213 0.52 -9.65 15.30
N THR A 214 0.50 -8.90 16.40
CA THR A 214 0.18 -9.42 17.74
C THR A 214 -1.24 -9.99 17.77
N VAL A 215 -2.21 -9.30 17.17
CA VAL A 215 -3.60 -9.78 17.06
C VAL A 215 -3.68 -11.06 16.24
N VAL A 216 -2.97 -11.14 15.10
CA VAL A 216 -2.93 -12.36 14.27
C VAL A 216 -2.32 -13.54 15.03
N LEU A 217 -1.19 -13.32 15.71
CA LEU A 217 -0.51 -14.36 16.48
C LEU A 217 -1.38 -14.87 17.63
N ARG A 218 -2.02 -13.95 18.36
CA ARG A 218 -2.94 -14.29 19.44
C ARG A 218 -4.12 -15.10 18.92
N PHE A 219 -4.77 -14.65 17.84
CA PHE A 219 -5.87 -15.38 17.24
C PHE A 219 -5.47 -16.80 16.82
N ARG A 220 -4.30 -16.97 16.19
CA ARG A 220 -3.78 -18.29 15.80
C ARG A 220 -3.54 -19.20 17.00
N SER A 221 -2.97 -18.66 18.08
CA SER A 221 -2.74 -19.39 19.32
C SER A 221 -4.05 -19.82 19.98
N ASP A 222 -4.99 -18.88 20.14
CA ASP A 222 -6.29 -19.12 20.76
C ASP A 222 -7.13 -20.10 19.94
N LEU A 223 -7.13 -19.98 18.60
CA LEU A 223 -7.82 -20.91 17.70
C LEU A 223 -7.24 -22.32 17.81
N SER A 224 -5.91 -22.45 17.89
CA SER A 224 -5.24 -23.74 18.10
C SER A 224 -5.64 -24.36 19.45
N ALA A 225 -5.69 -23.56 20.52
CA ALA A 225 -6.13 -24.02 21.83
C ALA A 225 -7.61 -24.45 21.84
N VAL A 226 -8.49 -23.72 21.15
CA VAL A 226 -9.91 -24.12 20.98
C VAL A 226 -10.01 -25.42 20.18
N HIS A 227 -9.21 -25.56 19.11
CA HIS A 227 -9.16 -26.77 18.29
C HIS A 227 -8.71 -27.99 19.09
N GLN A 228 -7.61 -27.89 19.86
CA GLN A 228 -7.12 -28.96 20.72
C GLN A 228 -8.15 -29.34 21.79
N ARG A 229 -8.76 -28.36 22.47
CA ARG A 229 -9.84 -28.61 23.44
C ARG A 229 -11.03 -29.32 22.80
N GLY A 230 -11.39 -28.95 21.58
CA GLY A 230 -12.45 -29.61 20.80
C GLY A 230 -12.11 -31.07 20.49
N LEU A 231 -10.92 -31.35 19.98
CA LEU A 231 -10.45 -32.70 19.71
C LEU A 231 -10.43 -33.55 20.98
N GLU A 232 -9.87 -33.06 22.08
CA GLU A 232 -9.85 -33.78 23.36
C GLU A 232 -11.25 -34.07 23.90
N ALA A 233 -12.20 -33.14 23.75
CA ALA A 233 -13.57 -33.34 24.21
C ALA A 233 -14.29 -34.42 23.37
N ILE A 234 -14.07 -34.43 22.05
CA ILE A 234 -14.60 -35.46 21.14
C ILE A 234 -14.00 -36.84 21.50
N HIS A 235 -12.69 -36.91 21.73
CA HIS A 235 -12.00 -38.15 22.14
C HIS A 235 -12.43 -38.64 23.54
N ARG A 236 -12.63 -37.74 24.51
CA ARG A 236 -13.14 -38.10 25.85
C ARG A 236 -14.58 -38.61 25.81
N GLY A 237 -15.43 -38.03 24.95
CA GLY A 237 -16.78 -38.53 24.71
C GLY A 237 -16.79 -39.97 24.17
N ASN A 238 -15.77 -40.37 23.42
CA ASN A 238 -15.59 -41.74 22.92
C ASN A 238 -15.20 -42.72 24.04
N LEU A 239 -14.32 -42.31 24.96
CA LEU A 239 -13.85 -43.15 26.08
C LEU A 239 -14.92 -43.38 27.17
N SER A 240 -15.89 -42.48 27.30
CA SER A 240 -17.01 -42.64 28.23
C SER A 240 -18.16 -43.52 27.69
N GLY A 241 -18.07 -43.96 26.42
CA GLY A 241 -19.05 -44.85 25.77
C GLY A 241 -18.74 -46.34 25.87
N ALA A 242 -17.63 -46.73 26.51
CA ALA A 242 -17.24 -48.13 26.66
C ALA A 242 -17.71 -48.72 28.01
N ASN A 243 -18.97 -49.15 28.09
CA ASN A 243 -19.30 -50.32 28.90
C ASN A 243 -20.43 -51.16 28.25
N PRO A 244 -20.30 -52.50 28.25
CA PRO A 244 -21.15 -53.40 27.48
C PRO A 244 -22.35 -53.84 28.31
N HIS A 245 -23.57 -53.75 27.77
CA HIS A 245 -24.60 -54.77 27.99
C HIS A 245 -25.75 -54.68 26.98
N HIS A 246 -25.93 -55.82 26.33
CA HIS A 246 -27.05 -56.29 25.52
C HIS A 246 -28.42 -56.05 26.19
N THR A 247 -29.47 -55.64 25.43
CA THR A 247 -30.78 -56.33 25.28
C THR A 247 -31.70 -55.59 24.28
N THR A 248 -32.00 -56.30 23.20
CA THR A 248 -33.11 -56.28 22.22
C THR A 248 -34.37 -55.45 22.52
N ILE A 249 -34.95 -54.76 21.52
CA ILE A 249 -36.29 -55.01 20.90
C ILE A 249 -36.62 -53.95 19.80
N THR A 250 -36.68 -54.48 18.57
CA THR A 250 -37.54 -54.26 17.38
C THR A 250 -38.28 -52.93 17.06
N SER A 251 -38.24 -52.64 15.74
CA SER A 251 -39.33 -52.20 14.85
C SER A 251 -39.40 -50.73 14.41
N GLY A 252 -39.20 -50.52 13.11
CA GLY A 252 -39.82 -49.42 12.35
C GLY A 252 -38.90 -48.66 11.38
N GLU A 253 -38.64 -49.22 10.19
CA GLU A 253 -38.38 -48.38 9.01
C GLU A 253 -39.65 -47.57 8.67
N PRO A 254 -39.50 -46.40 8.03
CA PRO A 254 -39.63 -46.42 6.57
C PRO A 254 -38.56 -45.63 5.83
N THR A 255 -38.14 -46.24 4.75
CA THR A 255 -37.44 -45.69 3.59
C THR A 255 -38.25 -44.59 2.89
N MET A 256 -37.59 -43.52 2.46
CA MET A 256 -37.91 -42.79 1.22
C MET A 256 -36.63 -42.11 0.70
N SER A 257 -36.13 -42.65 -0.41
CA SER A 257 -35.09 -42.11 -1.27
C SER A 257 -35.77 -41.41 -2.45
N ILE A 258 -35.47 -40.13 -2.70
CA ILE A 258 -35.59 -39.52 -4.05
C ILE A 258 -34.48 -38.48 -4.21
N LEU A 259 -33.35 -38.89 -4.78
CA LEU A 259 -32.46 -38.02 -5.55
C LEU A 259 -33.13 -37.65 -6.88
N PRO A 260 -32.68 -36.56 -7.51
CA PRO A 260 -32.28 -36.71 -8.92
C PRO A 260 -30.77 -36.52 -9.08
N ILE A 261 -30.15 -37.54 -9.65
CA ILE A 261 -28.85 -37.50 -10.32
C ILE A 261 -29.03 -36.63 -11.57
N ASN A 262 -28.13 -35.68 -11.79
CA ASN A 262 -27.94 -35.11 -13.12
C ASN A 262 -26.51 -35.41 -13.56
N ASP A 263 -26.41 -36.25 -14.59
CA ASP A 263 -25.17 -36.67 -15.24
C ASP A 263 -24.73 -35.66 -16.31
N GLY A 264 -23.49 -35.19 -16.17
CA GLY A 264 -22.57 -34.88 -17.27
C GLY A 264 -22.29 -33.40 -17.59
N PRO A 265 -21.14 -33.08 -18.23
CA PRO A 265 -19.85 -33.78 -18.27
C PRO A 265 -18.76 -33.03 -17.47
N ALA A 266 -17.81 -33.80 -16.94
CA ALA A 266 -16.51 -33.30 -16.53
C ALA A 266 -15.69 -32.93 -17.78
N ASP A 267 -15.25 -31.68 -17.87
CA ASP A 267 -13.85 -31.37 -18.18
C ASP A 267 -13.58 -29.87 -18.02
N GLN A 268 -12.92 -29.54 -16.91
CA GLN A 268 -11.85 -28.55 -16.86
C GLN A 268 -11.11 -28.80 -15.55
N VAL A 269 -10.16 -29.74 -15.61
CA VAL A 269 -9.10 -29.86 -14.63
C VAL A 269 -8.32 -28.55 -14.67
N VAL A 270 -8.65 -27.62 -13.78
CA VAL A 270 -7.76 -26.50 -13.47
C VAL A 270 -6.76 -27.04 -12.47
N ASP A 271 -5.54 -27.23 -12.96
CA ASP A 271 -4.38 -27.61 -12.16
C ASP A 271 -4.17 -26.59 -11.01
N PRO A 272 -4.24 -27.02 -9.74
CA PRO A 272 -4.04 -26.14 -8.59
C PRO A 272 -2.61 -25.59 -8.48
N GLN A 273 -1.68 -25.94 -9.38
CA GLN A 273 -0.39 -25.26 -9.52
C GLN A 273 -0.42 -23.98 -10.38
N SER A 274 -1.57 -23.60 -10.94
CA SER A 274 -1.69 -22.41 -11.82
C SER A 274 -2.23 -21.14 -11.14
N VAL A 275 -2.58 -21.19 -9.84
CA VAL A 275 -2.89 -19.98 -9.06
C VAL A 275 -1.57 -19.43 -8.51
N VAL A 276 -0.84 -18.75 -9.39
CA VAL A 276 0.41 -18.06 -9.11
C VAL A 276 0.14 -16.82 -8.27
N LEU A 277 0.17 -17.00 -6.95
CA LEU A 277 0.42 -15.93 -5.98
C LEU A 277 1.93 -15.69 -5.92
N GLY A 278 2.36 -14.59 -6.55
CA GLY A 278 3.72 -14.06 -6.49
C GLY A 278 4.65 -14.63 -7.56
N LYS A 279 5.05 -13.78 -8.52
CA LYS A 279 6.19 -14.07 -9.40
C LYS A 279 7.40 -14.34 -8.50
N SER A 280 8.09 -15.46 -8.69
CA SER A 280 9.32 -15.71 -7.94
C SER A 280 10.38 -14.68 -8.32
N ARG A 281 11.30 -14.37 -7.41
CA ARG A 281 12.41 -13.43 -7.65
C ARG A 281 13.20 -13.79 -8.92
N GLU A 282 13.37 -15.07 -9.19
CA GLU A 282 14.05 -15.57 -10.39
C GLU A 282 13.27 -15.25 -11.69
N GLN A 283 11.93 -15.31 -11.67
CA GLN A 283 11.11 -14.93 -12.82
C GLN A 283 11.11 -13.42 -13.09
N VAL A 284 11.30 -12.60 -12.04
CA VAL A 284 11.46 -11.15 -12.19
C VAL A 284 12.85 -10.82 -12.74
N GLU A 285 13.89 -11.50 -12.27
CA GLU A 285 15.26 -11.32 -12.78
C GLU A 285 15.40 -11.79 -14.24
N GLU A 286 14.73 -12.88 -14.63
CA GLU A 286 14.72 -13.37 -16.03
C GLU A 286 13.92 -12.44 -16.96
N ALA A 287 12.82 -11.85 -16.49
CA ALA A 287 12.05 -10.87 -17.27
C ALA A 287 12.83 -9.56 -17.50
N VAL A 288 13.56 -9.08 -16.47
CA VAL A 288 14.43 -7.89 -16.59
C VAL A 288 15.62 -8.19 -17.51
N ALA A 289 16.21 -9.37 -17.42
CA ALA A 289 17.29 -9.77 -18.32
C ALA A 289 16.84 -9.86 -19.79
N TRP A 290 15.62 -10.33 -20.04
CA TRP A 290 15.04 -10.36 -21.38
C TRP A 290 14.78 -8.97 -21.94
N GLU A 291 14.29 -8.03 -21.11
CA GLU A 291 14.01 -6.65 -21.50
C GLU A 291 15.30 -5.88 -21.81
N MET A 292 16.34 -6.02 -20.98
CA MET A 292 17.66 -5.42 -21.24
C MET A 292 18.34 -5.99 -22.50
N ALA A 293 18.16 -7.28 -22.79
CA ALA A 293 18.67 -7.90 -24.00
C ALA A 293 17.95 -7.41 -25.27
N ASN A 294 16.67 -7.02 -25.15
CA ASN A 294 15.88 -6.50 -26.25
C ASN A 294 16.19 -5.03 -26.54
N GLU A 295 16.43 -4.22 -25.50
CA GLU A 295 16.92 -2.84 -25.66
C GLU A 295 18.32 -2.79 -26.29
N ALA A 296 19.21 -3.72 -25.90
CA ALA A 296 20.54 -3.84 -26.51
C ALA A 296 20.49 -4.23 -28.00
N ARG A 297 19.47 -4.99 -28.42
CA ARG A 297 19.23 -5.31 -29.83
C ARG A 297 18.63 -4.14 -30.60
N ALA A 298 17.70 -3.39 -30.00
CA ALA A 298 17.12 -2.20 -30.63
C ALA A 298 18.16 -1.08 -30.86
N HIS A 299 19.17 -0.98 -29.99
CA HIS A 299 20.28 -0.04 -30.16
C HIS A 299 21.36 -0.49 -31.15
N ALA A 300 21.37 -1.76 -31.56
CA ALA A 300 22.33 -2.29 -32.54
C ALA A 300 21.77 -2.27 -33.98
N GLU A 301 20.48 -2.02 -34.16
CA GLU A 301 19.81 -1.90 -35.47
C GLU A 301 19.53 -0.45 -35.91
N LEU A 302 20.08 0.55 -35.19
CA LEU A 302 20.15 1.98 -35.55
C LEU A 302 21.58 2.38 -35.93
#